data_AF-A0A9X9A331-F1
#
_entry.id   AF-A0A9X9A331-F1
#
_cell.length_a   1.000
_cell.length_b   1.000
_cell.length_c   1.000
_cell.angle_alpha   90.00
_cell.angle_beta   90.00
_cell.angle_gamma   90.00
#
_symmetry.space_group_name_H-M   'P 1'
#
loop_
_entity.id
_entity.type
_entity.pdbx_description
1 polymer ?
#
loop_
_entity_poly.entity_id
_entity_poly.type
_entity_poly.pdbx_seq_one_letter_code
_entity_poly.pdbx_strand_id
1 'polypeptide(L)'
;DIAVQDGKAKEVSFCNIPAFLLKNITVQVKDIGTIEADIAYGGNFYAIIDAKSVDLELVPENASTIIDKAIHIRNTINEKFEITHPEYSFIRGLTHVEFYTDPTHECAHVKNTVVVPPGGIDRSPCG
;
A
#
# COMPACT_ATOMS: atom_id res chain seq x y z
N ASP A 1 1.77 -16.16 -17.73
CA ASP A 1 1.06 -16.44 -19.00
C ASP A 1 0.67 -15.14 -19.70
N ILE A 2 0.62 -15.16 -21.03
CA ILE A 2 0.20 -14.00 -21.84
C ILE A 2 -0.86 -14.47 -22.83
N ALA A 3 -2.05 -13.88 -22.78
CA ALA A 3 -3.10 -14.12 -23.78
C ALA A 3 -2.89 -13.17 -24.97
N VAL A 4 -2.74 -13.72 -26.17
CA VAL A 4 -2.50 -12.95 -27.40
C VAL A 4 -3.67 -13.10 -28.37
N GLN A 5 -4.22 -11.97 -28.83
CA GLN A 5 -5.27 -11.91 -29.84
C GLN A 5 -4.85 -10.94 -30.96
N ASP A 6 -4.97 -11.37 -32.22
CA ASP A 6 -4.60 -10.60 -33.41
C ASP A 6 -3.17 -10.02 -33.34
N GLY A 7 -2.24 -10.82 -32.82
CA GLY A 7 -0.84 -10.44 -32.65
C GLY A 7 -0.57 -9.44 -31.52
N LYS A 8 -1.56 -9.14 -30.65
CA LYS A 8 -1.42 -8.22 -29.51
C LYS A 8 -1.64 -8.95 -28.19
N ALA A 9 -0.76 -8.71 -27.22
CA ALA A 9 -0.98 -9.13 -25.84
C ALA A 9 -2.20 -8.40 -25.26
N LYS A 10 -3.20 -9.15 -24.80
CA LYS A 10 -4.45 -8.66 -24.21
C LYS A 10 -4.43 -8.75 -22.69
N GLU A 11 -3.88 -9.83 -22.16
CA GLU A 11 -3.81 -10.10 -20.73
C GLU A 11 -2.45 -10.69 -20.39
N VAL A 12 -1.95 -10.34 -19.21
CA VAL A 12 -0.68 -10.82 -18.68
C VAL A 12 -0.91 -11.30 -17.25
N SER A 13 -0.48 -12.52 -16.97
CA SER A 13 -0.44 -13.11 -15.64
C SER A 13 1.00 -13.43 -15.29
N PHE A 14 1.40 -13.13 -14.07
CA PHE A 14 2.74 -13.45 -13.58
C PHE A 14 2.64 -14.06 -12.18
N CYS A 15 3.59 -14.92 -11.85
CA CYS A 15 3.77 -15.37 -10.47
C CYS A 15 4.71 -14.38 -9.80
N ASN A 16 4.23 -13.67 -8.80
CA ASN A 16 5.06 -12.77 -8.03
C ASN A 16 6.03 -13.56 -7.14
N ILE A 17 7.02 -12.88 -6.57
CA ILE A 17 7.86 -13.42 -5.52
C ILE A 17 7.01 -13.80 -4.28
N PRO A 18 7.54 -14.61 -3.34
CA PRO A 18 6.84 -14.93 -2.11
C PRO A 18 6.43 -13.67 -1.33
N ALA A 19 5.14 -13.56 -1.01
CA ALA A 19 4.59 -12.50 -0.19
C ALA A 19 4.29 -13.00 1.22
N PHE A 20 4.43 -12.15 2.23
CA PHE A 20 4.16 -12.51 3.62
C PHE A 20 3.78 -11.30 4.48
N LEU A 21 3.03 -11.56 5.55
CA LEU A 21 2.83 -10.61 6.64
C LEU A 21 4.06 -10.61 7.56
N LEU A 22 4.67 -9.44 7.76
CA LEU A 22 5.81 -9.31 8.67
C LEU A 22 5.34 -9.12 10.12
N LYS A 23 4.41 -8.19 10.36
CA LYS A 23 3.86 -7.86 11.69
C LYS A 23 2.69 -6.89 11.59
N ASN A 24 1.86 -6.85 12.62
CA ASN A 24 0.89 -5.78 12.84
C ASN A 24 1.50 -4.75 13.80
N ILE A 25 1.22 -3.46 13.58
CA ILE A 25 1.71 -2.39 14.45
C ILE A 25 0.59 -1.41 14.81
N THR A 26 0.76 -0.76 15.96
CA THR A 26 -0.02 0.40 16.37
C THR A 26 0.94 1.58 16.56
N VAL A 27 0.66 2.72 15.93
CA VAL A 27 1.55 3.87 15.95
C VAL A 27 0.78 5.18 16.12
N GLN A 28 1.26 6.03 17.03
CA GLN A 28 0.78 7.41 17.12
C GLN A 28 1.47 8.27 16.06
N VAL A 29 0.67 8.85 15.16
CA VAL A 29 1.11 9.80 14.14
C VAL A 29 0.57 11.17 14.47
N LYS A 30 1.45 12.18 14.41
CA LYS A 30 1.10 13.57 14.72
C LYS A 30 0.00 14.05 13.78
N ASP A 31 -1.01 14.73 14.32
CA ASP A 31 -2.14 15.32 13.60
C ASP A 31 -3.07 14.33 12.86
N ILE A 32 -2.80 13.01 12.92
CA ILE A 32 -3.67 11.95 12.37
C ILE A 32 -4.28 11.10 13.48
N GLY A 33 -3.50 10.75 14.52
CA GLY A 33 -3.99 9.94 15.64
C GLY A 33 -3.26 8.60 15.77
N THR A 34 -3.91 7.67 16.47
CA THR A 34 -3.44 6.28 16.57
C THR A 34 -3.85 5.52 15.31
N ILE A 35 -2.90 4.85 14.69
CA ILE A 35 -3.10 4.09 13.46
C ILE A 35 -2.71 2.64 13.71
N GLU A 36 -3.57 1.73 13.28
CA GLU A 36 -3.26 0.30 13.17
C GLU A 36 -2.88 0.00 11.72
N ALA A 37 -1.80 -0.74 11.53
CA ALA A 37 -1.30 -1.07 10.19
C ALA A 37 -0.74 -2.49 10.14
N ASP A 38 -1.00 -3.16 9.02
CA ASP A 38 -0.34 -4.40 8.67
C ASP A 38 0.90 -4.11 7.84
N ILE A 39 2.06 -4.54 8.33
CA ILE A 39 3.32 -4.46 7.59
C ILE A 39 3.49 -5.76 6.83
N ALA A 40 3.34 -5.72 5.51
CA ALA A 40 3.44 -6.87 4.63
C ALA A 40 4.46 -6.65 3.52
N TYR A 41 5.00 -7.74 2.98
CA TYR A 41 5.93 -7.75 1.86
C TYR A 41 5.31 -8.47 0.67
N GLY A 42 5.34 -7.85 -0.52
CA GLY A 42 4.87 -8.40 -1.79
C GLY A 42 5.78 -8.06 -2.97
N GLY A 43 7.05 -7.78 -2.69
CA GLY A 43 8.01 -7.18 -3.63
C GLY A 43 8.62 -5.92 -3.04
N ASN A 44 7.77 -5.11 -2.39
CA ASN A 44 8.14 -4.00 -1.51
C ASN A 44 7.44 -4.17 -0.15
N PHE A 45 7.85 -3.38 0.85
CA PHE A 45 7.12 -3.28 2.12
C PHE A 45 5.99 -2.26 2.02
N TYR A 46 4.82 -2.68 2.49
CA TYR A 46 3.58 -1.91 2.55
C TYR A 46 3.14 -1.75 4.00
N ALA A 47 2.61 -0.58 4.34
CA ALA A 47 1.73 -0.41 5.49
C ALA A 47 0.30 -0.37 4.96
N ILE A 48 -0.49 -1.39 5.28
CA ILE A 48 -1.88 -1.54 4.84
C ILE A 48 -2.79 -1.03 5.97
N ILE A 49 -3.64 -0.06 5.65
CA ILE A 49 -4.38 0.75 6.63
C ILE A 49 -5.83 0.93 6.15
N ASP A 50 -6.81 0.74 7.04
CA ASP A 50 -8.21 1.09 6.73
C ASP A 50 -8.33 2.61 6.61
N ALA A 51 -8.72 3.11 5.44
CA ALA A 51 -8.90 4.53 5.18
C ALA A 51 -9.95 5.17 6.11
N LYS A 52 -10.97 4.39 6.52
CA LYS A 52 -12.01 4.86 7.45
C LYS A 52 -11.44 5.15 8.83
N SER A 53 -10.42 4.38 9.28
CA SER A 53 -9.78 4.58 10.58
C SER A 53 -9.03 5.91 10.70
N VAL A 54 -8.66 6.51 9.57
CA VAL A 54 -7.94 7.77 9.49
C VAL A 54 -8.78 8.89 8.88
N ASP A 55 -10.10 8.75 8.82
CA ASP A 55 -11.04 9.72 8.23
C ASP A 55 -10.59 10.16 6.83
N LEU A 56 -10.43 9.18 5.94
CA LEU A 56 -9.96 9.39 4.58
C LEU A 56 -10.88 8.71 3.57
N GLU A 57 -11.49 9.51 2.71
CA GLU A 57 -12.25 9.00 1.57
C GLU A 57 -11.33 8.84 0.35
N LEU A 58 -11.36 7.67 -0.28
CA LEU A 58 -10.49 7.33 -1.41
C LEU A 58 -11.08 7.81 -2.74
N VAL A 59 -11.09 9.12 -2.96
CA VAL A 59 -11.56 9.77 -4.19
C VAL A 59 -10.48 10.67 -4.82
N PRO A 60 -10.48 10.89 -6.15
CA PRO A 60 -9.45 11.70 -6.82
C PRO A 60 -9.28 13.11 -6.24
N GLU A 61 -10.37 13.73 -5.76
CA GLU A 61 -10.39 15.06 -5.16
C GLU A 61 -9.52 15.14 -3.89
N ASN A 62 -9.35 14.01 -3.19
CA ASN A 62 -8.54 13.90 -1.98
C ASN A 62 -7.08 13.51 -2.27
N ALA A 63 -6.62 13.48 -3.53
CA ALA A 63 -5.29 12.99 -3.89
C ALA A 63 -4.15 13.62 -3.07
N SER A 64 -4.16 14.94 -2.87
CA SER A 64 -3.14 15.62 -2.06
C SER A 64 -3.19 15.18 -0.60
N THR A 65 -4.39 15.10 -0.02
CA THR A 65 -4.59 14.65 1.37
C THR A 65 -4.15 13.20 1.57
N ILE A 66 -4.43 12.33 0.59
CA ILE A 66 -3.99 10.92 0.60
C ILE A 66 -2.45 10.87 0.63
N ILE A 67 -1.79 11.63 -0.25
CA ILE A 67 -0.32 11.68 -0.34
C ILE A 67 0.28 12.20 0.96
N ASP A 68 -0.23 13.30 1.49
CA ASP A 68 0.29 13.93 2.71
C ASP A 68 0.17 13.00 3.92
N LYS A 69 -1.02 12.38 4.11
CA LYS A 69 -1.23 11.39 5.18
C LYS A 69 -0.29 10.20 5.01
N ALA A 70 -0.19 9.62 3.81
CA ALA A 70 0.71 8.50 3.56
C ALA A 70 2.18 8.82 3.86
N ILE A 71 2.68 9.97 3.43
CA ILE A 71 4.07 10.37 3.67
C ILE A 71 4.34 10.52 5.17
N HIS A 72 3.45 11.20 5.90
CA HIS A 72 3.58 11.38 7.34
C HIS A 72 3.57 10.04 8.08
N ILE A 73 2.64 9.14 7.71
CA ILE A 73 2.53 7.81 8.29
C ILE A 73 3.79 6.99 8.01
N ARG A 74 4.21 6.91 6.74
CA ARG A 74 5.39 6.14 6.32
C ARG A 74 6.64 6.59 7.07
N ASN A 75 6.87 7.90 7.14
CA ASN A 75 8.05 8.45 7.81
C ASN A 75 7.99 8.15 9.32
N THR A 76 6.83 8.34 9.96
CA THR A 76 6.66 8.03 11.38
C THR A 76 6.87 6.54 11.68
N ILE A 77 6.40 5.64 10.82
CA ILE A 77 6.61 4.20 10.97
C ILE A 77 8.09 3.86 10.82
N ASN A 78 8.78 4.38 9.80
CA ASN A 78 10.21 4.14 9.60
C ASN A 78 11.08 4.68 10.74
N GLU A 79 10.66 5.76 11.40
CA GLU A 79 11.36 6.29 12.58
C GLU A 79 11.19 5.41 13.82
N LYS A 80 10.03 4.75 13.96
CA LYS A 80 9.66 4.02 15.19
C LYS A 80 9.87 2.51 15.10
N PHE A 81 9.88 1.94 13.90
CA PHE A 81 9.93 0.51 13.68
C PHE A 81 11.02 0.16 12.68
N GLU A 82 11.87 -0.80 13.05
CA GLU A 82 12.73 -1.45 12.07
C GLU A 82 11.89 -2.39 11.18
N ILE A 83 11.97 -2.19 9.88
CA ILE A 83 11.30 -3.00 8.86
C ILE A 83 12.38 -3.57 7.96
N THR A 84 12.63 -4.86 8.06
CA THR A 84 13.70 -5.56 7.35
C THR A 84 13.19 -6.95 6.95
N HIS A 85 13.52 -7.37 5.73
CA HIS A 85 13.16 -8.71 5.24
C HIS A 85 13.93 -9.79 6.02
N PRO A 86 13.26 -10.86 6.49
CA PRO A 86 13.87 -11.86 7.37
C PRO A 86 15.05 -12.60 6.72
N GLU A 87 14.99 -12.83 5.40
CA GLU A 87 16.05 -13.53 4.65
C GLU A 87 17.06 -12.59 3.97
N TYR A 88 16.69 -11.32 3.73
CA TYR A 88 17.42 -10.42 2.84
C TYR A 88 17.55 -9.03 3.47
N SER A 89 18.52 -8.86 4.36
CA SER A 89 18.66 -7.64 5.18
C SER A 89 18.88 -6.33 4.40
N PHE A 90 19.27 -6.42 3.12
CA PHE A 90 19.36 -5.27 2.24
C PHE A 90 17.98 -4.73 1.82
N ILE A 91 16.93 -5.57 1.88
CA ILE A 91 15.54 -5.18 1.67
C ILE A 91 15.02 -4.67 3.01
N ARG A 92 14.99 -3.35 3.16
CA ARG A 92 14.61 -2.69 4.41
C ARG A 92 13.95 -1.35 4.17
N GLY A 93 13.20 -0.92 5.17
CA GLY A 93 12.42 0.32 5.15
C GLY A 93 11.05 0.12 4.51
N LEU A 94 10.07 0.81 5.07
CA LEU A 94 8.74 0.96 4.52
C LEU A 94 8.77 1.96 3.36
N THR A 95 8.31 1.54 2.19
CA THR A 95 8.29 2.40 1.01
C THR A 95 6.87 2.77 0.58
N HIS A 96 5.92 1.84 0.74
CA HIS A 96 4.55 1.97 0.25
C HIS A 96 3.57 2.09 1.42
N VAL A 97 2.53 2.91 1.22
CA VAL A 97 1.36 2.96 2.11
C VAL A 97 0.14 2.66 1.27
N GLU A 98 -0.59 1.62 1.64
CA GLU A 98 -1.86 1.23 1.02
C GLU A 98 -3.00 1.63 1.95
N PHE A 99 -3.90 2.47 1.46
CA PHE A 99 -5.18 2.68 2.11
C PHE A 99 -6.23 1.84 1.40
N TYR A 100 -7.03 1.11 2.17
CA TYR A 100 -8.16 0.35 1.64
C TYR A 100 -9.49 0.82 2.23
N THR A 101 -10.59 0.59 1.52
CA THR A 101 -11.95 0.85 1.98
C THR A 101 -12.93 -0.06 1.24
N ASP A 102 -14.22 0.09 1.54
CA ASP A 102 -15.30 -0.68 0.92
C ASP A 102 -15.27 -0.52 -0.62
N PRO A 103 -15.57 -1.59 -1.38
CA PRO A 103 -15.54 -1.56 -2.83
C PRO A 103 -16.61 -0.63 -3.40
N THR A 104 -16.30 0.06 -4.51
CA THR A 104 -17.26 0.90 -5.25
C THR A 104 -17.81 0.22 -6.50
N HIS A 105 -17.37 -1.00 -6.81
CA HIS A 105 -17.79 -1.80 -7.96
C HIS A 105 -18.24 -3.18 -7.47
N GLU A 106 -19.33 -3.72 -8.02
CA GLU A 106 -19.94 -4.98 -7.56
C GLU A 106 -19.01 -6.19 -7.65
N CYS A 107 -18.16 -6.23 -8.70
CA CYS A 107 -17.16 -7.28 -8.87
C CYS A 107 -15.88 -7.08 -8.06
N ALA A 108 -15.73 -5.98 -7.31
CA ALA A 108 -14.52 -5.70 -6.54
C ALA A 108 -14.69 -6.18 -5.09
N HIS A 109 -13.64 -6.80 -4.54
CA HIS A 109 -13.60 -7.20 -3.13
C HIS A 109 -13.31 -6.00 -2.21
N VAL A 110 -12.48 -5.07 -2.68
CA VAL A 110 -12.01 -3.91 -1.93
C VAL A 110 -11.65 -2.79 -2.90
N LYS A 111 -11.65 -1.55 -2.42
CA LYS A 111 -11.04 -0.42 -3.13
C LYS A 111 -9.78 -0.01 -2.39
N ASN A 112 -8.67 0.16 -3.09
CA ASN A 112 -7.43 0.64 -2.49
C ASN A 112 -6.85 1.86 -3.24
N THR A 113 -5.88 2.50 -2.61
CA THR A 113 -4.92 3.39 -3.26
C THR A 113 -3.57 3.24 -2.59
N VAL A 114 -2.50 3.19 -3.38
CA VAL A 114 -1.13 3.05 -2.89
C VAL A 114 -0.35 4.33 -3.16
N VAL A 115 0.31 4.84 -2.13
CA VAL A 115 1.27 5.94 -2.27
C VAL A 115 2.68 5.38 -2.35
N VAL A 116 3.34 5.62 -3.48
CA VAL A 116 4.70 5.18 -3.81
C VAL A 116 5.70 6.34 -3.62
N PRO A 117 6.99 6.05 -3.38
CA PRO A 117 8.03 7.08 -3.33
C PRO A 117 8.15 7.87 -4.65
N PRO A 118 8.48 9.18 -4.60
CA PRO A 118 8.65 10.01 -3.41
C PRO A 118 7.30 10.47 -2.79
N GLY A 119 6.19 10.35 -3.50
CA GLY A 119 4.85 10.78 -3.07
C GLY A 119 3.79 10.71 -4.18
N GLY A 120 3.84 9.66 -5.02
CA GLY A 120 2.89 9.49 -6.11
C GLY A 120 1.80 8.48 -5.77
N ILE A 121 0.59 8.66 -6.27
CA ILE A 121 -0.47 7.64 -6.20
C ILE A 121 -0.29 6.62 -7.33
N ASP A 122 -0.36 5.32 -7.06
CA ASP A 122 -0.51 4.31 -8.10
C ASP A 122 -1.92 4.42 -8.70
N ARG A 123 -1.99 4.47 -10.04
CA ARG A 123 -3.26 4.58 -10.77
C ARG A 123 -3.84 3.20 -11.09
N SER A 124 -3.05 2.15 -10.90
CA SER A 124 -3.49 0.77 -10.89
C SER A 124 -3.87 0.33 -9.47
N PRO A 125 -4.49 -0.85 -9.31
CA PRO A 125 -4.76 -1.44 -8.00
C PRO A 125 -3.51 -1.87 -7.19
N CYS A 126 -2.30 -1.66 -7.72
CA CYS A 126 -1.02 -2.11 -7.19
C CYS A 126 -0.96 -3.64 -7.03
N GLY A 127 -0.32 -4.31 -8.01
CA GLY A 127 -0.24 -5.78 -8.07
C GLY A 127 0.70 -6.42 -7.06
#